data_AF-A0A672KM14-F1
#
_entry.id   AF-A0A672KM14-F1
#
_cell.length_a   1.000
_cell.length_b   1.000
_cell.length_c   1.000
_cell.angle_alpha   90.00
_cell.angle_beta   90.00
_cell.angle_gamma   90.00
#
_symmetry.space_group_name_H-M   'P 1'
#
loop_
_entity.id
_entity.type
_entity.pdbx_description
1 polymer ?
#
loop_
_entity_poly.entity_id
_entity_poly.type
_entity_poly.pdbx_seq_one_letter_code
_entity_poly.pdbx_strand_id
1 'polypeptide(L)'
;PKNMIEGSGKVALSVIGDILGCALRNLDRLLQMPYGFGEQNIAVLSPNIYILQYLENTEQLTSAIRERATGFLKSGYQKQLNYENLDGSYSTFKKGEGNTWLTTFVLRTFGKAQRYIFIDPQKIQNSKQWLIRHQKPYGLYESRGKLFNNRMKGGVSDGVTITAYITASLLELNTSVMVSTVYVVKNKLKGLSYLKRFVGDNRNTYTTALLAYTFSLAKDKATRDYLLKKLMGIGISEGSRLHWSQSASADDSDSLAVEISSYVLLAALTADSLTTADLGFANRIVSWLVKQQNAYGGFSSTQDTVVALQALSLYATKVFSSDGSSTVTVQSAADTHHFDVNQDNKLLYQEKQLQNVPAKYSIEAKGSACVSVQVCDCDNITIKSVQKDMLFRQTLRIKQIFSVKNLKPAVVKVYDYYQTSKFKLLSTYLYTFKSY
;
A
#
# COMPACT_ATOMS: atom_id res chain seq x y z
N PRO A 1 -20.15 16.80 -16.31
CA PRO A 1 -21.19 15.98 -15.62
C PRO A 1 -22.60 16.57 -15.83
N LYS A 2 -23.70 15.79 -15.79
CA LYS A 2 -25.08 16.33 -15.99
C LYS A 2 -25.51 17.42 -14.99
N ASN A 3 -24.83 17.54 -13.84
CA ASN A 3 -25.12 18.50 -12.77
C ASN A 3 -24.03 19.60 -12.62
N MET A 4 -23.13 19.74 -13.60
CA MET A 4 -22.05 20.71 -13.57
C MET A 4 -22.60 22.14 -13.70
N ILE A 5 -22.09 23.08 -12.88
CA ILE A 5 -22.38 24.50 -13.06
C ILE A 5 -21.68 24.96 -14.35
N GLU A 6 -22.44 25.56 -15.26
CA GLU A 6 -21.91 26.07 -16.53
C GLU A 6 -20.82 27.12 -16.26
N GLY A 7 -19.65 26.95 -16.91
CA GLY A 7 -18.47 27.80 -16.70
C GLY A 7 -17.61 27.47 -15.46
N SER A 8 -17.95 26.43 -14.69
CA SER A 8 -17.17 26.06 -13.49
C SER A 8 -16.06 25.04 -13.70
N GLY A 9 -16.03 24.38 -14.86
CA GLY A 9 -15.03 23.35 -15.15
C GLY A 9 -13.64 23.96 -15.29
N LYS A 10 -12.73 23.56 -14.41
CA LYS A 10 -11.32 23.92 -14.46
C LYS A 10 -10.50 22.65 -14.57
N VAL A 11 -9.81 22.49 -15.69
CA VAL A 11 -8.84 21.39 -15.85
C VAL A 11 -7.46 21.94 -15.53
N ALA A 12 -6.80 21.27 -14.60
CA ALA A 12 -5.42 21.54 -14.25
C ALA A 12 -4.55 20.35 -14.67
N LEU A 13 -3.39 20.66 -15.23
CA LEU A 13 -2.34 19.70 -15.47
C LEU A 13 -1.26 19.89 -14.42
N SER A 14 -0.86 18.79 -13.79
CA SER A 14 0.28 18.77 -12.88
C SER A 14 1.38 17.85 -13.36
N VAL A 15 2.63 18.29 -13.20
CA VAL A 15 3.84 17.53 -13.48
C VAL A 15 4.68 17.47 -12.22
N ILE A 16 5.18 16.28 -11.91
CA ILE A 16 6.06 16.04 -10.77
C ILE A 16 7.08 14.94 -11.10
N GLY A 17 8.32 15.09 -10.64
CA GLY A 17 9.39 14.11 -10.82
C GLY A 17 9.30 12.89 -9.90
N ASP A 18 8.18 12.75 -9.19
CA ASP A 18 8.01 11.78 -8.12
C ASP A 18 6.67 11.05 -8.25
N ILE A 19 6.69 9.71 -8.26
CA ILE A 19 5.48 8.89 -8.44
C ILE A 19 4.50 8.97 -7.27
N LEU A 20 4.95 9.42 -6.09
CA LEU A 20 4.14 9.72 -4.92
C LEU A 20 3.97 11.24 -4.71
N GLY A 21 4.34 12.08 -5.67
CA GLY A 21 4.40 13.51 -5.52
C GLY A 21 3.12 14.17 -4.96
N CYS A 22 1.95 13.72 -5.41
CA CYS A 22 0.66 14.18 -4.87
C CYS A 22 0.42 13.74 -3.42
N ALA A 23 0.83 12.52 -3.05
CA ALA A 23 0.77 12.02 -1.67
C ALA A 23 1.72 12.82 -0.76
N LEU A 24 2.92 13.13 -1.25
CA LEU A 24 3.95 13.86 -0.52
C LEU A 24 3.61 15.34 -0.31
N ARG A 25 2.81 15.96 -1.19
CA ARG A 25 2.26 17.31 -0.95
C ARG A 25 1.46 17.38 0.35
N ASN A 26 0.83 16.27 0.72
CA ASN A 26 0.05 16.12 1.94
C ASN A 26 0.78 15.26 2.98
N LEU A 27 2.12 15.30 3.03
CA LEU A 27 2.92 14.44 3.91
C LEU A 27 2.47 14.51 5.37
N ASP A 28 2.00 15.66 5.84
CA ASP A 28 1.45 15.84 7.20
C ASP A 28 0.20 15.01 7.48
N ARG A 29 -0.59 14.71 6.44
CA ARG A 29 -1.81 13.88 6.50
C ARG A 29 -1.52 12.42 6.14
N LEU A 30 -0.46 12.19 5.37
CA LEU A 30 0.04 10.87 4.99
C LEU A 30 0.78 10.20 6.17
N LEU A 31 1.60 10.96 6.89
CA LEU A 31 2.20 10.54 8.17
C LEU A 31 1.23 10.78 9.32
N GLN A 32 0.74 9.69 9.90
CA GLN A 32 -0.29 9.75 10.94
C GLN A 32 0.19 9.18 12.26
N MET A 33 -0.23 9.81 13.36
CA MET A 33 0.04 9.30 14.70
C MET A 33 -0.83 8.07 14.98
N PRO A 34 -0.26 6.91 15.34
CA PRO A 34 -1.03 5.71 15.64
C PRO A 34 -1.98 5.90 16.85
N TYR A 35 -3.21 5.39 16.73
CA TYR A 35 -4.25 5.53 17.76
C TYR A 35 -5.13 4.28 17.89
N GLY A 36 -6.07 4.32 18.82
CA GLY A 36 -7.06 3.25 18.97
C GLY A 36 -6.54 1.95 19.58
N PHE A 37 -7.24 0.87 19.27
CA PHE A 37 -6.97 -0.50 19.74
C PHE A 37 -5.89 -1.19 18.89
N GLY A 38 -5.51 -2.43 19.22
CA GLY A 38 -4.37 -3.11 18.61
C GLY A 38 -4.42 -3.18 17.07
N GLU A 39 -5.62 -3.34 16.50
CA GLU A 39 -5.85 -3.31 15.05
C GLU A 39 -5.63 -1.91 14.44
N GLN A 40 -6.31 -0.88 14.95
CA GLN A 40 -6.22 0.48 14.42
C GLN A 40 -4.81 1.05 14.57
N ASN A 41 -4.16 0.76 15.69
CA ASN A 41 -2.83 1.25 15.98
C ASN A 41 -1.81 0.72 14.97
N ILE A 42 -1.80 -0.59 14.73
CA ILE A 42 -0.86 -1.18 13.76
C ILE A 42 -1.19 -0.80 12.31
N ALA A 43 -2.49 -0.64 11.99
CA ALA A 43 -2.96 -0.17 10.69
C ALA A 43 -2.41 1.21 10.32
N VAL A 44 -2.33 2.13 11.29
CA VAL A 44 -1.80 3.49 11.10
C VAL A 44 -0.27 3.52 11.19
N LEU A 45 0.33 2.65 12.02
CA LEU A 45 1.78 2.57 12.18
C LEU A 45 2.48 2.08 10.90
N SER A 46 1.91 1.08 10.23
CA SER A 46 2.57 0.39 9.11
C SER A 46 2.85 1.29 7.90
N PRO A 47 1.91 2.11 7.38
CA PRO A 47 2.18 3.04 6.28
C PRO A 47 3.36 3.98 6.53
N ASN A 48 3.52 4.51 7.75
CA ASN A 48 4.61 5.43 8.11
C ASN A 48 6.00 4.85 7.80
N ILE A 49 6.17 3.53 7.94
CA ILE A 49 7.44 2.84 7.66
C ILE A 49 7.74 2.84 6.16
N TYR A 50 6.75 2.55 5.33
CA TYR A 50 6.94 2.49 3.88
C TYR A 50 7.10 3.88 3.25
N ILE A 51 6.46 4.90 3.84
CA ILE A 51 6.69 6.31 3.50
C ILE A 51 8.13 6.70 3.83
N LEU A 52 8.63 6.35 5.03
CA LEU A 52 10.04 6.57 5.38
C LEU A 52 10.99 5.85 4.44
N GLN A 53 10.71 4.59 4.09
CA GLN A 53 11.52 3.83 3.13
C GLN A 53 11.52 4.50 1.77
N TYR A 54 10.36 4.94 1.28
CA TYR A 54 10.26 5.67 0.02
C TYR A 54 11.15 6.91 0.04
N LEU A 55 10.91 7.82 1.00
CA LEU A 55 11.64 9.08 1.12
C LEU A 55 13.15 8.89 1.31
N GLU A 56 13.56 7.85 2.04
CA GLU A 56 14.97 7.53 2.22
C GLU A 56 15.60 7.04 0.91
N ASN A 57 14.92 6.16 0.18
CA ASN A 57 15.45 5.58 -1.06
C ASN A 57 15.40 6.55 -2.25
N THR A 58 14.62 7.63 -2.15
CA THR A 58 14.55 8.70 -3.16
C THR A 58 15.30 9.97 -2.75
N GLU A 59 16.04 9.91 -1.63
CA GLU A 59 16.86 11.01 -1.10
C GLU A 59 16.06 12.27 -0.72
N GLN A 60 14.83 12.09 -0.27
CA GLN A 60 13.89 13.16 0.09
C GLN A 60 13.65 13.25 1.60
N LEU A 61 14.22 12.32 2.37
CA LEU A 61 13.99 12.23 3.80
C LEU A 61 14.76 13.32 4.55
N THR A 62 14.09 14.43 4.86
CA THR A 62 14.65 15.50 5.70
C THR A 62 14.72 15.10 7.18
N SER A 63 15.59 15.76 7.94
CA SER A 63 15.72 15.55 9.40
C SER A 63 14.39 15.76 10.14
N ALA A 64 13.64 16.81 9.78
CA ALA A 64 12.33 17.11 10.40
C ALA A 64 11.29 16.00 10.15
N ILE A 65 11.24 15.47 8.92
CA ILE A 65 10.34 14.36 8.58
C ILE A 65 10.76 13.09 9.33
N ARG A 66 12.06 12.80 9.36
CA ARG A 66 12.63 11.64 10.06
C ARG A 66 12.30 11.69 11.56
N GLU A 67 12.51 12.83 12.21
CA GLU A 67 12.22 13.00 13.63
C GLU A 67 10.74 12.81 13.96
N ARG A 68 9.85 13.46 13.19
CA ARG A 68 8.40 13.31 13.37
C ARG A 68 7.94 11.87 13.16
N ALA A 69 8.34 11.24 12.06
CA ALA A 69 7.92 9.89 11.74
C ALA A 69 8.47 8.88 12.76
N THR A 70 9.73 9.00 13.18
CA THR A 70 10.30 8.13 14.24
C THR A 70 9.61 8.34 15.59
N GLY A 71 9.17 9.56 15.91
CA GLY A 71 8.30 9.84 17.06
C GLY A 71 6.98 9.06 17.00
N PHE A 72 6.32 9.07 15.84
CA PHE A 72 5.11 8.26 15.62
C PHE A 72 5.39 6.76 15.70
N LEU A 73 6.52 6.29 15.17
CA LEU A 73 6.91 4.89 15.26
C LEU A 73 7.11 4.43 16.71
N LYS A 74 7.84 5.22 17.51
CA LYS A 74 8.08 4.94 18.95
C LYS A 74 6.77 4.88 19.73
N SER A 75 5.90 5.87 19.54
CA SER A 75 4.60 5.94 20.20
C SER A 75 3.71 4.76 19.80
N GLY A 76 3.64 4.43 18.51
CA GLY A 76 2.83 3.31 18.03
C GLY A 76 3.36 1.95 18.49
N TYR A 77 4.69 1.77 18.56
CA TYR A 77 5.31 0.58 19.12
C TYR A 77 4.94 0.40 20.60
N GLN A 78 5.18 1.40 21.44
CA GLN A 78 4.84 1.36 22.87
C GLN A 78 3.35 1.08 23.10
N LYS A 79 2.48 1.69 22.28
CA LYS A 79 1.04 1.47 22.35
C LYS A 79 0.67 0.05 21.97
N GLN A 80 1.27 -0.50 20.91
CA GLN A 80 0.99 -1.84 20.41
C GLN A 80 1.37 -2.93 21.43
N LEU A 81 2.42 -2.74 22.22
CA LEU A 81 2.83 -3.68 23.28
C LEU A 81 1.74 -3.94 24.33
N ASN A 82 0.78 -3.01 24.52
CA ASN A 82 -0.36 -3.22 25.42
C ASN A 82 -1.36 -4.28 24.94
N TYR A 83 -1.21 -4.75 23.70
CA TYR A 83 -2.08 -5.74 23.05
C TYR A 83 -1.35 -7.06 22.78
N GLU A 84 -0.12 -7.20 23.27
CA GLU A 84 0.64 -8.45 23.26
C GLU A 84 0.18 -9.33 24.43
N ASN A 85 -0.09 -10.60 24.12
CA ASN A 85 -0.39 -11.65 25.09
C ASN A 85 0.90 -12.26 25.64
N LEU A 86 0.81 -12.95 26.78
CA LEU A 86 1.96 -13.61 27.42
C LEU A 86 2.65 -14.66 26.55
N ASP A 87 1.93 -15.24 25.59
CA ASP A 87 2.44 -16.24 24.66
C ASP A 87 3.12 -15.64 23.42
N GLY A 88 3.18 -14.30 23.30
CA GLY A 88 3.76 -13.57 22.18
C GLY A 88 2.80 -13.28 21.03
N SER A 89 1.53 -13.65 21.14
CA SER A 89 0.50 -13.30 20.16
C SER A 89 -0.05 -11.89 20.38
N TYR A 90 -0.68 -11.32 19.35
CA TYR A 90 -1.39 -10.05 19.46
C TYR A 90 -2.90 -10.26 19.32
N SER A 91 -3.66 -9.49 20.08
CA SER A 91 -5.12 -9.48 20.04
C SER A 91 -5.66 -8.07 19.79
N THR A 92 -6.89 -7.97 19.31
CA THR A 92 -7.50 -6.67 18.94
C THR A 92 -7.64 -5.75 20.15
N PHE A 93 -7.98 -6.32 21.30
CA PHE A 93 -8.17 -5.64 22.58
C PHE A 93 -7.18 -6.20 23.61
N LYS A 94 -6.90 -5.46 24.70
CA LYS A 94 -5.85 -5.82 25.68
C LYS A 94 -5.96 -7.23 26.29
N LYS A 95 -7.14 -7.84 26.25
CA LYS A 95 -7.39 -9.22 26.68
C LYS A 95 -8.18 -9.92 25.59
N GLY A 96 -7.67 -11.03 25.08
CA GLY A 96 -8.35 -11.83 24.07
C GLY A 96 -7.50 -12.96 23.53
N GLU A 97 -8.14 -13.83 22.75
CA GLU A 97 -7.43 -14.86 22.00
C GLU A 97 -6.46 -14.20 20.99
N GLY A 98 -5.25 -14.73 20.89
CA GLY A 98 -4.29 -14.31 19.88
C GLY A 98 -4.84 -14.51 18.46
N ASN A 99 -4.70 -13.48 17.62
CA ASN A 99 -5.13 -13.56 16.22
C ASN A 99 -3.92 -13.82 15.31
N THR A 100 -3.99 -14.87 14.48
CA THR A 100 -2.86 -15.30 13.64
C THR A 100 -2.44 -14.24 12.63
N TRP A 101 -3.42 -13.64 11.94
CA TRP A 101 -3.16 -12.61 10.94
C TRP A 101 -2.59 -11.34 11.60
N LEU A 102 -3.20 -10.86 12.68
CA LEU A 102 -2.76 -9.65 13.39
C LEU A 102 -1.35 -9.82 13.97
N THR A 103 -1.06 -10.97 14.57
CA THR A 103 0.27 -11.28 15.11
C THR A 103 1.32 -11.25 14.01
N THR A 104 1.00 -11.77 12.83
CA THR A 104 1.87 -11.76 11.66
C THR A 104 2.07 -10.34 11.14
N PHE A 105 0.99 -9.55 11.07
CA PHE A 105 1.05 -8.17 10.62
C PHE A 105 1.92 -7.32 11.56
N VAL A 106 1.73 -7.44 12.87
CA VAL A 106 2.56 -6.77 13.88
C VAL A 106 4.03 -7.20 13.78
N LEU A 107 4.31 -8.50 13.67
CA LEU A 107 5.66 -9.03 13.49
C LEU A 107 6.36 -8.40 12.27
N ARG A 108 5.65 -8.36 11.13
CA ARG A 108 6.15 -7.77 9.89
C ARG A 108 6.42 -6.28 10.04
N THR A 109 5.46 -5.52 10.55
CA THR A 109 5.57 -4.08 10.77
C THR A 109 6.73 -3.75 11.72
N PHE A 110 6.84 -4.44 12.86
CA PHE A 110 7.93 -4.23 13.81
C PHE A 110 9.29 -4.59 13.22
N GLY A 111 9.39 -5.71 12.51
CA GLY A 111 10.65 -6.10 11.87
C GLY A 111 11.11 -5.09 10.80
N LYS A 112 10.18 -4.46 10.07
CA LYS A 112 10.53 -3.35 9.15
C LYS A 112 10.85 -2.04 9.90
N ALA A 113 10.20 -1.78 11.04
CA ALA A 113 10.45 -0.60 11.87
C ALA A 113 11.85 -0.57 12.51
N GLN A 114 12.50 -1.74 12.67
CA GLN A 114 13.87 -1.87 13.21
C GLN A 114 14.91 -1.01 12.47
N ARG A 115 14.65 -0.65 11.20
CA ARG A 115 15.52 0.26 10.43
C ARG A 115 15.53 1.69 10.96
N TYR A 116 14.48 2.12 11.67
CA TYR A 116 14.27 3.52 12.07
C TYR A 116 14.18 3.73 13.58
N ILE A 117 13.76 2.71 14.33
CA ILE A 117 13.62 2.77 15.79
C ILE A 117 14.10 1.47 16.43
N PHE A 118 14.49 1.55 17.70
CA PHE A 118 14.75 0.34 18.49
C PHE A 118 13.44 -0.42 18.72
N ILE A 119 13.47 -1.72 18.38
CA ILE A 119 12.43 -2.69 18.70
C ILE A 119 13.11 -3.81 19.48
N ASP A 120 12.58 -4.16 20.64
CA ASP A 120 13.09 -5.26 21.45
C ASP A 120 13.11 -6.58 20.64
N PRO A 121 14.28 -7.19 20.39
CA PRO A 121 14.41 -8.44 19.66
C PRO A 121 13.60 -9.59 20.27
N GLN A 122 13.40 -9.60 21.59
CA GLN A 122 12.62 -10.64 22.26
C GLN A 122 11.16 -10.61 21.83
N LYS A 123 10.59 -9.43 21.57
CA LYS A 123 9.20 -9.26 21.11
C LYS A 123 9.00 -9.85 19.72
N ILE A 124 9.97 -9.62 18.83
CA ILE A 124 10.01 -10.24 17.49
C ILE A 124 10.10 -11.77 17.63
N GLN A 125 10.98 -12.26 18.50
CA GLN A 125 11.22 -13.69 18.65
C GLN A 125 10.02 -14.43 19.26
N ASN A 126 9.35 -13.84 20.26
CA ASN A 126 8.14 -14.40 20.86
C ASN A 126 7.04 -14.57 19.81
N SER A 127 6.80 -13.53 19.00
CA SER A 127 5.80 -13.56 17.92
C SER A 127 6.12 -14.64 16.88
N LYS A 128 7.39 -14.76 16.47
CA LYS A 128 7.85 -15.82 15.54
C LYS A 128 7.62 -17.22 16.12
N GLN A 129 7.98 -17.44 17.38
CA GLN A 129 7.82 -18.73 18.05
C GLN A 129 6.36 -19.11 18.20
N TRP A 130 5.50 -18.14 18.54
CA TRP A 130 4.07 -18.37 18.60
C TRP A 130 3.51 -18.82 17.24
N LEU A 131 3.84 -18.13 16.14
CA LEU A 131 3.41 -18.53 14.79
C LEU A 131 3.88 -19.95 14.43
N ILE A 132 5.15 -20.26 14.74
CA ILE A 132 5.75 -21.58 14.47
C ILE A 132 5.03 -22.71 15.21
N ARG A 133 4.65 -22.50 16.48
CA ARG A 133 3.89 -23.49 17.26
C ARG A 133 2.51 -23.78 16.69
N HIS A 134 1.96 -22.85 15.90
CA HIS A 134 0.67 -22.97 15.23
C HIS A 134 0.79 -23.38 13.76
N GLN A 135 1.95 -23.90 13.35
CA GLN A 135 2.14 -24.53 12.04
C GLN A 135 1.96 -26.05 12.15
N LYS A 136 1.07 -26.62 11.34
CA LYS A 136 0.90 -28.07 11.23
C LYS A 136 2.13 -28.75 10.64
N PRO A 137 2.37 -30.06 10.90
CA PRO A 137 3.52 -30.79 10.35
C PRO A 137 3.65 -30.71 8.83
N TYR A 138 2.52 -30.66 8.11
CA TYR A 138 2.45 -30.54 6.66
C TYR A 138 2.54 -29.10 6.13
N GLY A 139 2.77 -28.10 6.99
CA GLY A 139 3.14 -26.73 6.63
C GLY A 139 2.04 -25.66 6.70
N LEU A 140 0.78 -26.04 6.84
CA LEU A 140 -0.36 -25.12 7.02
C LEU A 140 -0.27 -24.38 8.35
N TYR A 141 -0.42 -23.06 8.34
CA TYR A 141 -0.65 -22.27 9.55
C TYR A 141 -2.12 -22.19 9.90
N GLU A 142 -2.44 -22.32 11.19
CA GLU A 142 -3.81 -22.26 11.69
C GLU A 142 -4.32 -20.82 11.78
N SER A 143 -5.51 -20.56 11.24
CA SER A 143 -6.20 -19.29 11.43
C SER A 143 -6.92 -19.29 12.80
N ARG A 144 -6.48 -18.43 13.72
CA ARG A 144 -7.03 -18.29 15.08
C ARG A 144 -7.46 -16.85 15.36
N GLY A 145 -8.35 -16.71 16.33
CA GLY A 145 -8.90 -15.42 16.78
C GLY A 145 -9.86 -14.78 15.78
N LYS A 146 -10.47 -13.66 16.20
CA LYS A 146 -11.37 -12.86 15.37
C LYS A 146 -10.87 -11.42 15.31
N LEU A 147 -10.88 -10.82 14.12
CA LEU A 147 -10.63 -9.39 13.96
C LEU A 147 -11.92 -8.61 14.18
N PHE A 148 -11.79 -7.37 14.66
CA PHE A 148 -12.90 -6.43 14.69
C PHE A 148 -13.22 -5.92 13.28
N ASN A 149 -12.19 -5.67 12.46
CA ASN A 149 -12.37 -5.30 11.05
C ASN A 149 -11.71 -6.29 10.07
N ASN A 150 -12.53 -7.16 9.46
CA ASN A 150 -12.06 -8.11 8.45
C ASN A 150 -11.56 -7.46 7.15
N ARG A 151 -11.81 -6.18 6.88
CA ARG A 151 -11.19 -5.48 5.74
C ARG A 151 -9.68 -5.32 5.92
N MET A 152 -9.17 -5.39 7.16
CA MET A 152 -7.74 -5.25 7.42
C MET A 152 -6.90 -6.40 6.89
N LYS A 153 -7.47 -7.60 6.73
CA LYS A 153 -6.74 -8.76 6.19
C LYS A 153 -6.77 -8.85 4.66
N GLY A 154 -7.46 -7.92 4.00
CA GLY A 154 -7.60 -7.89 2.54
C GLY A 154 -8.07 -9.24 1.99
N GLY A 155 -7.38 -9.75 0.96
CA GLY A 155 -7.72 -11.03 0.32
C GLY A 155 -7.45 -12.30 1.15
N VAL A 156 -6.81 -12.20 2.33
CA VAL A 156 -6.49 -13.36 3.17
C VAL A 156 -7.77 -13.95 3.78
N SER A 157 -8.18 -15.12 3.28
CA SER A 157 -9.51 -15.68 3.56
C SER A 157 -9.52 -17.17 3.90
N ASP A 158 -8.45 -17.91 3.59
CA ASP A 158 -8.38 -19.36 3.74
C ASP A 158 -6.99 -19.84 4.22
N GLY A 159 -6.83 -21.16 4.36
CA GLY A 159 -5.59 -21.79 4.81
C GLY A 159 -4.39 -21.57 3.88
N VAL A 160 -4.62 -21.42 2.58
CA VAL A 160 -3.55 -21.21 1.58
C VAL A 160 -3.04 -19.78 1.68
N THR A 161 -3.95 -18.81 1.64
CA THR A 161 -3.64 -17.38 1.70
C THR A 161 -3.01 -16.98 3.03
N ILE A 162 -3.50 -17.49 4.18
CA ILE A 162 -2.86 -17.20 5.47
C ILE A 162 -1.45 -17.80 5.56
N THR A 163 -1.26 -19.02 5.06
CA THR A 163 0.06 -19.66 5.03
C THR A 163 1.03 -18.91 4.12
N ALA A 164 0.57 -18.44 2.96
CA ALA A 164 1.36 -17.62 2.06
C ALA A 164 1.73 -16.27 2.69
N TYR A 165 0.77 -15.59 3.32
CA TYR A 165 1.00 -14.31 4.00
C TYR A 165 2.04 -14.43 5.13
N ILE A 166 1.94 -15.47 5.97
CA ILE A 166 2.90 -15.74 7.05
C ILE A 166 4.27 -16.09 6.48
N THR A 167 4.32 -16.97 5.48
CA THR A 167 5.57 -17.40 4.86
C THR A 167 6.29 -16.22 4.20
N ALA A 168 5.58 -15.39 3.44
CA ALA A 168 6.10 -14.16 2.86
C ALA A 168 6.63 -13.20 3.94
N SER A 169 5.85 -12.94 4.99
CA SER A 169 6.25 -12.07 6.11
C SER A 169 7.53 -12.57 6.79
N LEU A 170 7.66 -13.89 7.00
CA LEU A 170 8.87 -14.48 7.59
C LEU A 170 10.08 -14.42 6.64
N LEU A 171 9.88 -14.49 5.32
CA LEU A 171 10.94 -14.35 4.32
C LEU A 171 11.43 -12.90 4.23
N GLU A 172 10.52 -11.92 4.26
CA GLU A 172 10.83 -10.48 4.19
C GLU A 172 11.72 -9.96 5.34
N LEU A 173 11.65 -10.60 6.50
CA LEU A 173 12.39 -10.21 7.70
C LEU A 173 13.77 -10.85 7.81
N ASN A 174 14.18 -11.68 6.84
CA ASN A 174 15.33 -12.57 7.00
C ASN A 174 16.67 -12.06 6.45
N THR A 175 16.90 -10.74 6.44
CA THR A 175 18.10 -10.17 5.84
C THR A 175 19.21 -9.73 6.79
N SER A 176 19.06 -9.69 8.14
CA SER A 176 20.21 -9.29 8.98
C SER A 176 20.16 -9.51 10.50
N VAL A 177 19.55 -10.59 11.03
CA VAL A 177 19.73 -10.87 12.48
C VAL A 177 20.28 -12.26 12.71
N MET A 178 21.58 -12.26 12.99
CA MET A 178 22.49 -13.36 13.32
C MET A 178 22.18 -14.05 14.67
N VAL A 179 20.91 -14.20 15.05
CA VAL A 179 20.53 -14.96 16.26
C VAL A 179 19.28 -15.79 16.02
N SER A 180 19.52 -17.11 15.87
CA SER A 180 18.61 -18.26 16.04
C SER A 180 17.45 -18.46 15.04
N THR A 181 17.26 -19.63 14.42
CA THR A 181 17.98 -20.93 14.36
C THR A 181 17.32 -21.74 13.23
N VAL A 182 17.95 -22.82 12.77
CA VAL A 182 17.47 -23.86 11.83
C VAL A 182 15.94 -24.09 11.82
N TYR A 183 15.26 -23.99 12.96
CA TYR A 183 13.80 -24.10 13.08
C TYR A 183 13.03 -23.08 12.23
N VAL A 184 13.40 -21.79 12.25
CA VAL A 184 12.72 -20.76 11.45
C VAL A 184 12.87 -21.05 9.96
N VAL A 185 14.05 -21.51 9.53
CA VAL A 185 14.32 -21.93 8.15
C VAL A 185 13.51 -23.18 7.80
N LYS A 186 13.53 -24.23 8.63
CA LYS A 186 12.74 -25.46 8.43
C LYS A 186 11.24 -25.18 8.33
N ASN A 187 10.71 -24.26 9.13
CA ASN A 187 9.27 -23.93 9.12
C ASN A 187 8.87 -23.07 7.90
N LYS A 188 9.73 -22.16 7.45
CA LYS A 188 9.56 -21.50 6.14
C LYS A 188 9.52 -22.53 5.01
N LEU A 189 10.44 -23.50 5.04
CA LEU A 189 10.48 -24.58 4.06
C LEU A 189 9.19 -25.42 4.08
N LYS A 190 8.65 -25.78 5.26
CA LYS A 190 7.35 -26.46 5.37
C LYS A 190 6.21 -25.64 4.77
N GLY A 191 6.18 -24.34 5.03
CA GLY A 191 5.19 -23.42 4.46
C GLY A 191 5.27 -23.41 2.94
N LEU A 192 6.48 -23.23 2.38
CA LEU A 192 6.72 -23.28 0.94
C LEU A 192 6.32 -24.64 0.33
N SER A 193 6.64 -25.76 0.97
CA SER A 193 6.24 -27.09 0.52
C SER A 193 4.72 -27.29 0.50
N TYR A 194 4.00 -26.76 1.49
CA TYR A 194 2.54 -26.76 1.50
C TYR A 194 1.98 -25.94 0.34
N LEU A 195 2.47 -24.71 0.14
CA LEU A 195 2.01 -23.78 -0.89
C LEU A 195 2.30 -24.29 -2.31
N LYS A 196 3.38 -25.05 -2.50
CA LYS A 196 3.75 -25.64 -3.80
C LYS A 196 2.61 -26.49 -4.40
N ARG A 197 1.79 -27.12 -3.55
CA ARG A 197 0.64 -27.95 -3.93
C ARG A 197 -0.48 -27.16 -4.61
N PHE A 198 -0.51 -25.83 -4.41
CA PHE A 198 -1.55 -24.93 -4.91
C PHE A 198 -1.09 -24.04 -6.06
N VAL A 199 0.17 -24.18 -6.52
CA VAL A 199 0.71 -23.38 -7.63
C VAL A 199 -0.11 -23.54 -8.92
N GLY A 200 -0.65 -24.74 -9.15
CA GLY A 200 -1.52 -25.03 -10.30
C GLY A 200 -3.00 -24.67 -10.12
N ASP A 201 -3.43 -24.15 -8.96
CA ASP A 201 -4.83 -23.76 -8.75
C ASP A 201 -5.10 -22.37 -9.35
N ASN A 202 -5.99 -22.31 -10.34
CA ASN A 202 -6.28 -21.10 -11.12
C ASN A 202 -7.54 -20.36 -10.68
N ARG A 203 -8.22 -20.81 -9.63
CA ARG A 203 -9.54 -20.26 -9.25
C ARG A 203 -9.46 -18.88 -8.60
N ASN A 204 -8.32 -18.52 -8.03
CA ASN A 204 -8.16 -17.33 -7.23
C ASN A 204 -6.92 -16.52 -7.65
N THR A 205 -7.17 -15.36 -8.29
CA THR A 205 -6.15 -14.43 -8.76
C THR A 205 -5.33 -13.89 -7.59
N TYR A 206 -5.98 -13.57 -6.47
CA TYR A 206 -5.29 -13.11 -5.26
C TYR A 206 -4.29 -14.14 -4.72
N THR A 207 -4.70 -15.40 -4.64
CA THR A 207 -3.82 -16.49 -4.22
C THR A 207 -2.63 -16.63 -5.18
N THR A 208 -2.88 -16.55 -6.49
CA THR A 208 -1.81 -16.63 -7.51
C THR A 208 -0.80 -15.49 -7.34
N ALA A 209 -1.26 -14.25 -7.14
CA ALA A 209 -0.39 -13.08 -6.94
C ALA A 209 0.43 -13.16 -5.64
N LEU A 210 -0.21 -13.53 -4.52
CA LEU A 210 0.46 -13.69 -3.24
C LEU A 210 1.50 -14.84 -3.28
N LEU A 211 1.18 -15.95 -3.96
CA LEU A 211 2.14 -17.04 -4.18
C LEU A 211 3.32 -16.58 -5.05
N ALA A 212 3.07 -15.83 -6.14
CA ALA A 212 4.13 -15.32 -7.00
C ALA A 212 5.11 -14.48 -6.18
N TYR A 213 4.60 -13.61 -5.31
CA TYR A 213 5.43 -12.82 -4.42
C TYR A 213 6.18 -13.70 -3.39
N THR A 214 5.48 -14.64 -2.75
CA THR A 214 6.07 -15.54 -1.75
C THR A 214 7.23 -16.35 -2.33
N PHE A 215 7.07 -16.93 -3.52
CA PHE A 215 8.13 -17.69 -4.19
C PHE A 215 9.24 -16.80 -4.75
N SER A 216 8.95 -15.53 -5.08
CA SER A 216 9.98 -14.53 -5.39
C SER A 216 10.90 -14.28 -4.20
N LEU A 217 10.32 -14.07 -3.01
CA LEU A 217 11.07 -13.91 -1.76
C LEU A 217 11.89 -15.17 -1.40
N ALA A 218 11.38 -16.34 -1.74
CA ALA A 218 12.06 -17.62 -1.54
C ALA A 218 13.18 -17.91 -2.56
N LYS A 219 13.38 -17.03 -3.56
CA LYS A 219 14.31 -17.21 -4.68
C LYS A 219 14.00 -18.45 -5.55
N ASP A 220 12.76 -18.95 -5.54
CA ASP A 220 12.30 -20.06 -6.39
C ASP A 220 11.84 -19.49 -7.75
N LYS A 221 12.82 -19.27 -8.65
CA LYS A 221 12.61 -18.61 -9.94
C LYS A 221 11.59 -19.36 -10.81
N ALA A 222 11.73 -20.68 -10.92
CA ALA A 222 10.85 -21.50 -11.78
C ALA A 222 9.37 -21.35 -11.41
N THR A 223 9.06 -21.34 -10.11
CA THR A 223 7.68 -21.21 -9.62
C THR A 223 7.15 -19.80 -9.79
N ARG A 224 7.97 -18.80 -9.45
CA ARG A 224 7.63 -17.41 -9.68
C ARG A 224 7.30 -17.17 -11.15
N ASP A 225 8.17 -17.61 -12.07
CA ASP A 225 8.02 -17.33 -13.50
C ASP A 225 6.78 -18.02 -14.07
N TYR A 226 6.48 -19.25 -13.61
CA TYR A 226 5.23 -19.94 -13.93
C TYR A 226 4.00 -19.14 -13.46
N LEU A 227 3.99 -18.67 -12.22
CA LEU A 227 2.88 -17.91 -11.65
C LEU A 227 2.71 -16.53 -12.31
N LEU A 228 3.81 -15.82 -12.58
CA LEU A 228 3.81 -14.55 -13.30
C LEU A 228 3.32 -14.73 -14.74
N LYS A 229 3.73 -15.80 -15.44
CA LYS A 229 3.22 -16.12 -16.78
C LYS A 229 1.71 -16.32 -16.78
N LYS A 230 1.19 -17.04 -15.78
CA LYS A 230 -0.25 -17.23 -15.61
C LYS A 230 -0.97 -15.91 -15.32
N LEU A 231 -0.43 -15.08 -14.43
CA LEU A 231 -0.99 -13.75 -14.15
C LEU A 231 -1.00 -12.86 -15.40
N MET A 232 0.07 -12.87 -16.20
CA MET A 232 0.12 -12.12 -17.46
C MET A 232 -1.00 -12.51 -18.43
N GLY A 233 -1.41 -13.79 -18.44
CA GLY A 233 -2.52 -14.26 -19.27
C GLY A 233 -3.91 -13.74 -18.88
N ILE A 234 -4.07 -13.21 -17.66
CA ILE A 234 -5.35 -12.71 -17.12
C ILE A 234 -5.29 -11.24 -16.69
N GLY A 235 -4.20 -10.54 -17.02
CA GLY A 235 -4.03 -9.12 -16.70
C GLY A 235 -4.99 -8.22 -17.48
N ILE A 236 -5.54 -7.22 -16.82
CA ILE A 236 -6.45 -6.23 -17.41
C ILE A 236 -5.62 -5.05 -17.91
N SER A 237 -5.55 -4.93 -19.24
CA SER A 237 -4.73 -3.93 -19.92
C SER A 237 -5.60 -2.75 -20.40
N GLU A 238 -5.34 -1.56 -19.86
CA GLU A 238 -6.00 -0.30 -20.22
C GLU A 238 -4.96 0.66 -20.83
N GLY A 239 -4.65 0.48 -22.12
CA GLY A 239 -3.57 1.21 -22.79
C GLY A 239 -2.22 0.97 -22.11
N SER A 240 -1.60 2.04 -21.59
CA SER A 240 -0.33 1.97 -20.86
C SER A 240 -0.45 1.42 -19.43
N ARG A 241 -1.67 1.17 -18.92
CA ARG A 241 -1.91 0.68 -17.56
C ARG A 241 -2.18 -0.81 -17.54
N LEU A 242 -1.72 -1.50 -16.49
CA LEU A 242 -1.91 -2.93 -16.30
C LEU A 242 -2.27 -3.22 -14.84
N HIS A 243 -3.27 -4.07 -14.61
CA HIS A 243 -3.70 -4.46 -13.27
C HIS A 243 -4.39 -5.82 -13.26
N TRP A 244 -4.75 -6.30 -12.07
CA TRP A 244 -5.44 -7.56 -11.83
C TRP A 244 -6.57 -7.40 -10.81
N SER A 245 -7.63 -8.17 -10.97
CA SER A 245 -8.75 -8.25 -10.04
C SER A 245 -9.18 -9.72 -9.81
N GLN A 246 -9.98 -9.97 -8.76
CA GLN A 246 -10.52 -11.30 -8.45
C GLN A 246 -11.78 -11.64 -9.26
N SER A 247 -12.53 -10.64 -9.74
CA SER A 247 -13.69 -10.75 -10.63
C SER A 247 -13.73 -9.59 -11.62
N ALA A 248 -14.37 -9.78 -12.77
CA ALA A 248 -14.57 -8.73 -13.78
C ALA A 248 -15.65 -7.68 -13.42
N SER A 249 -16.37 -7.86 -12.30
CA SER A 249 -17.42 -6.94 -11.81
C SER A 249 -16.87 -5.94 -10.79
N ALA A 250 -17.22 -4.66 -10.97
CA ALA A 250 -16.51 -3.48 -10.45
C ALA A 250 -16.92 -2.96 -9.06
N ASP A 251 -17.86 -3.62 -8.35
CA ASP A 251 -18.56 -2.95 -7.22
C ASP A 251 -18.05 -3.25 -5.80
N ASP A 252 -17.01 -4.09 -5.65
CA ASP A 252 -16.21 -4.23 -4.41
C ASP A 252 -14.72 -4.46 -4.76
N SER A 253 -14.34 -4.14 -6.01
CA SER A 253 -13.16 -4.65 -6.72
C SER A 253 -11.88 -3.87 -6.48
N ASP A 254 -11.95 -2.59 -6.13
CA ASP A 254 -10.79 -1.70 -6.29
C ASP A 254 -9.72 -1.93 -5.20
N SER A 255 -10.13 -2.12 -3.95
CA SER A 255 -9.19 -2.37 -2.85
C SER A 255 -8.44 -3.70 -3.04
N LEU A 256 -9.18 -4.76 -3.39
CA LEU A 256 -8.58 -6.06 -3.64
C LEU A 256 -7.73 -6.04 -4.92
N ALA A 257 -8.16 -5.34 -5.97
CA ALA A 257 -7.37 -5.18 -7.20
C ALA A 257 -6.05 -4.43 -6.95
N VAL A 258 -6.05 -3.41 -6.08
CA VAL A 258 -4.83 -2.74 -5.61
C VAL A 258 -3.92 -3.72 -4.89
N GLU A 259 -4.43 -4.52 -3.96
CA GLU A 259 -3.62 -5.51 -3.24
C GLU A 259 -3.03 -6.57 -4.17
N ILE A 260 -3.85 -7.15 -5.07
CA ILE A 260 -3.40 -8.14 -6.06
C ILE A 260 -2.31 -7.55 -6.95
N SER A 261 -2.57 -6.40 -7.56
CA SER A 261 -1.64 -5.75 -8.49
C SER A 261 -0.33 -5.36 -7.81
N SER A 262 -0.40 -4.96 -6.54
CA SER A 262 0.78 -4.66 -5.73
C SER A 262 1.62 -5.91 -5.44
N TYR A 263 1.00 -7.07 -5.18
CA TYR A 263 1.74 -8.33 -5.07
C TYR A 263 2.40 -8.76 -6.38
N VAL A 264 1.74 -8.56 -7.53
CA VAL A 264 2.36 -8.84 -8.83
C VAL A 264 3.56 -7.93 -9.07
N LEU A 265 3.42 -6.63 -8.76
CA LEU A 265 4.52 -5.67 -8.84
C LEU A 265 5.69 -6.06 -7.94
N LEU A 266 5.42 -6.42 -6.69
CA LEU A 266 6.44 -6.89 -5.74
C LEU A 266 7.16 -8.15 -6.25
N ALA A 267 6.41 -9.12 -6.80
CA ALA A 267 6.97 -10.34 -7.37
C ALA A 267 7.91 -10.05 -8.55
N ALA A 268 7.50 -9.17 -9.46
CA ALA A 268 8.31 -8.75 -10.61
C ALA A 268 9.60 -8.03 -10.18
N LEU A 269 9.52 -7.14 -9.18
CA LEU A 269 10.66 -6.33 -8.73
C LEU A 269 11.64 -7.05 -7.79
N THR A 270 11.26 -8.22 -7.26
CA THR A 270 12.08 -9.04 -6.35
C THR A 270 13.04 -9.97 -7.12
N ALA A 271 13.15 -9.84 -8.45
CA ALA A 271 14.14 -10.57 -9.24
C ALA A 271 15.58 -10.12 -8.94
N ASP A 272 16.56 -11.03 -9.09
CA ASP A 272 17.99 -10.75 -8.84
C ASP A 272 18.54 -9.68 -9.80
N SER A 273 18.05 -9.66 -11.04
CA SER A 273 18.36 -8.68 -12.06
C SER A 273 17.07 -8.23 -12.76
N LEU A 274 17.02 -6.94 -13.13
CA LEU A 274 15.88 -6.34 -13.83
C LEU A 274 16.38 -5.75 -15.16
N THR A 275 15.72 -6.14 -16.24
CA THR A 275 15.93 -5.55 -17.57
C THR A 275 15.08 -4.31 -17.77
N THR A 276 15.35 -3.54 -18.83
CA THR A 276 14.49 -2.41 -19.23
C THR A 276 13.05 -2.86 -19.52
N ALA A 277 12.88 -4.07 -20.08
CA ALA A 277 11.56 -4.64 -20.31
C ALA A 277 10.82 -4.93 -19.00
N ASP A 278 11.50 -5.43 -17.98
CA ASP A 278 10.92 -5.69 -16.66
C ASP A 278 10.49 -4.40 -15.97
N LEU A 279 11.31 -3.34 -16.06
CA LEU A 279 10.97 -2.02 -15.54
C LEU A 279 9.82 -1.38 -16.33
N GLY A 280 9.76 -1.58 -17.64
CA GLY A 280 8.64 -1.17 -18.49
C GLY A 280 7.34 -1.87 -18.08
N PHE A 281 7.38 -3.18 -17.85
CA PHE A 281 6.26 -3.96 -17.31
C PHE A 281 5.82 -3.44 -15.95
N ALA A 282 6.75 -3.24 -15.01
CA ALA A 282 6.48 -2.70 -13.69
C ALA A 282 5.86 -1.29 -13.76
N ASN A 283 6.35 -0.42 -14.65
CA ASN A 283 5.82 0.94 -14.83
C ASN A 283 4.33 0.94 -15.23
N ARG A 284 3.87 -0.03 -16.03
CA ARG A 284 2.45 -0.16 -16.39
C ARG A 284 1.56 -0.43 -15.17
N ILE A 285 2.08 -1.20 -14.20
CA ILE A 285 1.38 -1.51 -12.95
C ILE A 285 1.40 -0.30 -12.02
N VAL A 286 2.56 0.34 -11.86
CA VAL A 286 2.72 1.57 -11.07
C VAL A 286 1.80 2.67 -11.59
N SER A 287 1.71 2.84 -12.91
CA SER A 287 0.82 3.82 -13.55
C SER A 287 -0.65 3.60 -13.20
N TRP A 288 -1.07 2.34 -13.03
CA TRP A 288 -2.41 2.04 -12.56
C TRP A 288 -2.57 2.29 -11.06
N LEU A 289 -1.61 1.84 -10.23
CA LEU A 289 -1.65 2.03 -8.77
C LEU A 289 -1.69 3.51 -8.37
N VAL A 290 -0.88 4.37 -8.99
CA VAL A 290 -0.86 5.81 -8.70
C VAL A 290 -2.22 6.46 -9.01
N LYS A 291 -2.91 6.00 -10.07
CA LYS A 291 -4.28 6.47 -10.38
C LYS A 291 -5.29 6.09 -9.27
N GLN A 292 -5.08 4.96 -8.58
CA GLN A 292 -5.98 4.50 -7.52
C GLN A 292 -5.72 5.17 -6.16
N GLN A 293 -4.67 5.99 -6.04
CA GLN A 293 -4.39 6.71 -4.80
C GLN A 293 -5.46 7.77 -4.52
N ASN A 294 -5.89 7.85 -3.26
CA ASN A 294 -6.74 8.93 -2.80
C ASN A 294 -5.93 10.23 -2.59
N ALA A 295 -6.61 11.36 -2.38
CA ALA A 295 -5.96 12.66 -2.21
C ALA A 295 -5.02 12.76 -0.99
N TYR A 296 -5.06 11.79 -0.08
CA TYR A 296 -4.21 11.72 1.10
C TYR A 296 -3.02 10.77 0.90
N GLY A 297 -2.87 10.18 -0.29
CA GLY A 297 -1.78 9.26 -0.63
C GLY A 297 -1.95 7.82 -0.15
N GLY A 298 -3.12 7.49 0.42
CA GLY A 298 -3.52 6.13 0.77
C GLY A 298 -4.44 5.51 -0.29
N PHE A 299 -4.98 4.34 0.03
CA PHE A 299 -5.94 3.61 -0.80
C PHE A 299 -7.22 3.34 0.02
N SER A 300 -8.06 2.40 -0.42
CA SER A 300 -9.40 2.19 0.11
C SER A 300 -9.44 1.42 1.43
N SER A 301 -8.38 0.67 1.78
CA SER A 301 -8.28 -0.09 3.02
C SER A 301 -6.89 0.00 3.68
N THR A 302 -6.70 -0.71 4.79
CA THR A 302 -5.39 -0.78 5.44
C THR A 302 -4.42 -1.64 4.62
N GLN A 303 -4.89 -2.79 4.15
CA GLN A 303 -4.05 -3.81 3.54
C GLN A 303 -3.58 -3.37 2.15
N ASP A 304 -4.49 -2.86 1.33
CA ASP A 304 -4.15 -2.36 0.00
C ASP A 304 -3.15 -1.19 0.08
N THR A 305 -3.33 -0.28 1.03
CA THR A 305 -2.43 0.85 1.27
C THR A 305 -1.04 0.36 1.66
N VAL A 306 -0.96 -0.58 2.60
CA VAL A 306 0.33 -1.11 3.05
C VAL A 306 1.08 -1.83 1.93
N VAL A 307 0.42 -2.73 1.20
CA VAL A 307 1.07 -3.50 0.14
C VAL A 307 1.42 -2.61 -1.05
N ALA A 308 0.56 -1.65 -1.41
CA ALA A 308 0.83 -0.70 -2.49
C ALA A 308 1.98 0.25 -2.15
N LEU A 309 2.01 0.85 -0.95
CA LEU A 309 3.12 1.70 -0.54
C LEU A 309 4.44 0.93 -0.49
N GLN A 310 4.41 -0.32 -0.05
CA GLN A 310 5.59 -1.20 -0.11
C GLN A 310 6.05 -1.42 -1.56
N ALA A 311 5.12 -1.72 -2.48
CA ALA A 311 5.43 -1.98 -3.88
C ALA A 311 5.98 -0.74 -4.58
N LEU A 312 5.37 0.43 -4.34
CA LEU A 312 5.79 1.72 -4.88
C LEU A 312 7.15 2.14 -4.29
N SER A 313 7.38 1.92 -3.00
CA SER A 313 8.69 2.13 -2.36
C SER A 313 9.77 1.25 -2.97
N LEU A 314 9.49 -0.05 -3.19
CA LEU A 314 10.43 -0.95 -3.86
C LEU A 314 10.71 -0.52 -5.30
N TYR A 315 9.67 -0.14 -6.06
CA TYR A 315 9.84 0.34 -7.42
C TYR A 315 10.72 1.58 -7.48
N ALA A 316 10.48 2.55 -6.59
CA ALA A 316 11.28 3.76 -6.49
C ALA A 316 12.77 3.43 -6.30
N THR A 317 13.12 2.45 -5.47
CA THR A 317 14.54 2.06 -5.31
C THR A 317 15.17 1.47 -6.57
N LYS A 318 14.37 1.03 -7.56
CA LYS A 318 14.85 0.40 -8.79
C LYS A 318 14.96 1.38 -9.96
N VAL A 319 14.18 2.46 -9.92
CA VAL A 319 14.14 3.46 -11.01
C VAL A 319 14.68 4.83 -10.62
N PHE A 320 14.88 5.08 -9.32
CA PHE A 320 15.43 6.33 -8.85
C PHE A 320 16.85 6.55 -9.41
N SER A 321 17.09 7.77 -9.87
CA SER A 321 18.39 8.27 -10.32
C SER A 321 18.61 9.63 -9.67
N SER A 322 19.78 9.81 -9.05
CA SER A 322 20.24 11.08 -8.50
C SER A 322 20.65 12.08 -9.58
N ASP A 323 20.74 11.64 -10.84
CA ASP A 323 21.15 12.46 -11.97
C ASP A 323 20.10 12.44 -13.08
N GLY A 324 19.96 13.58 -13.77
CA GLY A 324 19.08 13.71 -14.94
C GLY A 324 18.13 14.91 -14.86
N SER A 325 17.64 15.31 -16.03
CA SER A 325 16.58 16.31 -16.17
C SER A 325 15.65 15.90 -17.30
N SER A 326 14.38 16.27 -17.19
CA SER A 326 13.37 16.05 -18.20
C SER A 326 12.48 17.28 -18.34
N THR A 327 12.21 17.65 -19.58
CA THR A 327 11.24 18.69 -19.92
C THR A 327 9.97 18.00 -20.43
N VAL A 328 8.83 18.33 -19.82
CA VAL A 328 7.51 17.94 -20.29
C VAL A 328 6.89 19.11 -21.03
N THR A 329 6.56 18.90 -22.30
CA THR A 329 5.83 19.85 -23.14
C THR A 329 4.40 19.36 -23.30
N VAL A 330 3.45 20.21 -22.92
CA VAL A 330 2.02 19.96 -23.15
C VAL A 330 1.48 21.02 -24.08
N GLN A 331 0.91 20.60 -25.20
CA GLN A 331 0.53 21.50 -26.28
C GLN A 331 -0.85 21.17 -26.84
N SER A 332 -1.63 22.21 -27.12
CA SER A 332 -2.83 22.18 -27.95
C SER A 332 -2.68 23.17 -29.11
N ALA A 333 -3.71 23.32 -29.93
CA ALA A 333 -3.71 24.31 -31.01
C ALA A 333 -3.62 25.77 -30.50
N ALA A 334 -4.02 26.04 -29.25
CA ALA A 334 -4.14 27.39 -28.70
C ALA A 334 -3.33 27.63 -27.42
N ASP A 335 -2.69 26.61 -26.86
CA ASP A 335 -2.04 26.68 -25.54
C ASP A 335 -0.83 25.75 -25.48
N THR A 336 0.28 26.23 -24.91
CA THR A 336 1.54 25.48 -24.75
C THR A 336 2.10 25.71 -23.36
N HIS A 337 2.51 24.63 -22.70
CA HIS A 337 3.11 24.65 -21.38
C HIS A 337 4.37 23.79 -21.35
N HIS A 338 5.42 24.32 -20.72
CA HIS A 338 6.64 23.59 -20.40
C HIS A 338 6.77 23.39 -18.89
N PHE A 339 7.25 22.21 -18.50
CA PHE A 339 7.59 21.85 -17.13
C PHE A 339 8.98 21.25 -17.13
N ASP A 340 9.90 21.85 -16.40
CA ASP A 340 11.24 21.31 -16.22
C ASP A 340 11.31 20.56 -14.91
N VAL A 341 11.72 19.31 -14.97
CA VAL A 341 11.93 18.42 -13.83
C VAL A 341 13.41 18.08 -13.76
N ASN A 342 14.06 18.50 -12.68
CA ASN A 342 15.47 18.26 -12.39
C ASN A 342 15.62 17.90 -10.90
N GLN A 343 16.86 17.72 -10.43
CA GLN A 343 17.11 17.30 -9.05
C GLN A 343 16.64 18.30 -8.00
N ASP A 344 16.68 19.59 -8.31
CA ASP A 344 16.32 20.65 -7.36
C ASP A 344 14.80 20.77 -7.18
N ASN A 345 14.04 20.43 -8.23
CA ASN A 345 12.59 20.60 -8.25
C ASN A 345 11.79 19.30 -8.47
N LYS A 346 12.41 18.12 -8.41
CA LYS A 346 11.74 16.83 -8.61
C LYS A 346 10.55 16.60 -7.67
N LEU A 347 10.57 17.19 -6.48
CA LEU A 347 9.50 17.10 -5.47
C LEU A 347 8.53 18.26 -5.53
N LEU A 348 8.87 19.29 -6.32
CA LEU A 348 8.02 20.43 -6.49
C LEU A 348 6.84 20.01 -7.34
N TYR A 349 5.65 20.07 -6.74
CA TYR A 349 4.41 19.94 -7.47
C TYR A 349 4.24 21.16 -8.36
N GLN A 350 4.34 20.96 -9.68
CA GLN A 350 4.15 22.02 -10.66
C GLN A 350 2.78 21.84 -11.29
N GLU A 351 1.94 22.88 -11.26
CA GLU A 351 0.58 22.84 -11.81
C GLU A 351 0.34 24.04 -12.72
N LYS A 352 -0.30 23.81 -13.87
CA LYS A 352 -0.79 24.86 -14.77
C LYS A 352 -2.22 24.55 -15.17
N GLN A 353 -3.05 25.59 -15.23
CA GLN A 353 -4.43 25.46 -15.71
C GLN A 353 -4.44 25.41 -17.23
N LEU A 354 -5.13 24.41 -17.79
CA LEU A 354 -5.30 24.24 -19.22
C LEU A 354 -6.39 25.20 -19.73
N GLN A 355 -6.09 25.97 -20.77
CA GLN A 355 -7.05 26.91 -21.36
C GLN A 355 -7.84 26.29 -22.52
N ASN A 356 -9.10 26.69 -22.71
CA ASN A 356 -9.94 26.23 -23.84
C ASN A 356 -10.35 24.74 -23.77
N VAL A 357 -10.75 24.28 -22.58
CA VAL A 357 -11.34 22.94 -22.40
C VAL A 357 -12.81 22.95 -22.87
N PRO A 358 -13.26 21.97 -23.68
CA PRO A 358 -12.56 20.76 -24.11
C PRO A 358 -11.66 20.97 -25.35
N ALA A 359 -10.39 20.55 -25.26
CA ALA A 359 -9.45 20.54 -26.37
C ALA A 359 -8.60 19.25 -26.38
N LYS A 360 -7.98 18.94 -27.52
CA LYS A 360 -6.99 17.87 -27.64
C LYS A 360 -5.61 18.41 -27.29
N TYR A 361 -4.96 17.79 -26.30
CA TYR A 361 -3.58 18.09 -25.91
C TYR A 361 -2.65 16.93 -26.27
N SER A 362 -1.47 17.24 -26.80
CA SER A 362 -0.33 16.32 -26.87
C SER A 362 0.57 16.54 -25.65
N ILE A 363 1.13 15.45 -25.13
CA ILE A 363 2.10 15.47 -24.03
C ILE A 363 3.36 14.76 -24.52
N GLU A 364 4.47 15.47 -24.55
CA GLU A 364 5.78 14.96 -24.92
C GLU A 364 6.74 15.19 -23.75
N ALA A 365 7.49 14.16 -23.36
CA ALA A 365 8.55 14.27 -22.37
C ALA A 365 9.88 13.95 -23.03
N LYS A 366 10.88 14.82 -22.83
CA LYS A 366 12.26 14.65 -23.32
C LYS A 366 13.23 14.78 -22.17
N GLY A 367 14.14 13.81 -22.04
CA GLY A 367 15.20 13.85 -21.04
C GLY A 367 15.55 12.49 -20.48
N SER A 368 16.19 12.49 -19.31
CA SER A 368 16.69 11.29 -18.64
C SER A 368 16.06 11.04 -17.26
N ALA A 369 15.31 12.01 -16.71
CA ALA A 369 14.62 11.89 -15.43
C ALA A 369 13.21 11.31 -15.60
N CYS A 370 12.78 10.46 -14.66
CA CYS A 370 11.40 9.96 -14.61
C CYS A 370 10.44 11.11 -14.27
N VAL A 371 9.31 11.22 -14.99
CA VAL A 371 8.29 12.24 -14.77
C VAL A 371 6.90 11.63 -14.70
N SER A 372 6.13 12.06 -13.70
CA SER A 372 4.72 11.78 -13.54
C SER A 372 3.91 12.98 -14.01
N VAL A 373 3.00 12.75 -14.95
CA VAL A 373 2.07 13.75 -15.46
C VAL A 373 0.65 13.34 -15.08
N GLN A 374 -0.07 14.23 -14.40
CA GLN A 374 -1.45 14.01 -13.96
C GLN A 374 -2.36 15.10 -14.49
N VAL A 375 -3.53 14.70 -14.99
CA VAL A 375 -4.61 15.60 -15.40
C VAL A 375 -5.73 15.51 -14.37
N CYS A 376 -5.99 16.62 -13.71
CA CYS A 376 -7.02 16.78 -12.70
C CYS A 376 -8.14 17.67 -13.24
N ASP A 377 -9.38 17.24 -13.08
CA ASP A 377 -10.56 18.02 -13.43
C ASP A 377 -11.29 18.45 -12.17
N CYS A 378 -11.44 19.75 -12.00
CA CYS A 378 -12.11 20.38 -10.88
C CYS A 378 -13.40 21.03 -11.39
N ASP A 379 -14.51 20.29 -11.28
CA ASP A 379 -15.84 20.79 -11.58
C ASP A 379 -16.57 21.20 -10.29
N ASN A 380 -17.21 22.38 -10.29
CA ASN A 380 -18.25 22.65 -9.29
C ASN A 380 -19.55 21.98 -9.73
N ILE A 381 -19.96 20.96 -9.00
CA ILE A 381 -21.21 20.25 -9.24
C ILE A 381 -22.29 20.89 -8.37
N THR A 382 -23.40 21.31 -8.99
CA THR A 382 -24.59 21.69 -8.22
C THR A 382 -25.14 20.43 -7.58
N ILE A 383 -25.15 20.35 -6.24
CA ILE A 383 -25.84 19.28 -5.54
C ILE A 383 -27.35 19.54 -5.67
N LYS A 384 -27.95 19.16 -6.80
CA LYS A 384 -29.41 19.11 -6.97
C LYS A 384 -29.91 17.94 -6.13
N SER A 385 -30.37 18.28 -4.93
CA SER A 385 -30.72 17.40 -3.81
C SER A 385 -29.51 16.71 -3.15
N VAL A 386 -29.08 17.24 -2.01
CA VAL A 386 -28.91 16.35 -0.87
C VAL A 386 -30.32 15.80 -0.65
N GLN A 387 -30.53 14.49 -0.62
CA GLN A 387 -31.73 13.98 0.05
C GLN A 387 -31.65 14.49 1.49
N LYS A 388 -32.26 15.65 1.73
CA LYS A 388 -32.58 16.15 3.04
C LYS A 388 -33.44 15.03 3.62
N ASP A 389 -32.91 14.37 4.65
CA ASP A 389 -33.52 13.23 5.36
C ASP A 389 -33.24 11.81 4.85
N MET A 390 -32.02 11.49 4.38
CA MET A 390 -31.54 10.12 4.59
C MET A 390 -31.17 9.94 6.08
N LEU A 391 -32.21 9.75 6.91
CA LEU A 391 -32.11 9.38 8.31
C LEU A 391 -31.48 7.99 8.41
N PHE A 392 -30.15 7.91 8.45
CA PHE A 392 -29.48 6.75 9.01
C PHE A 392 -29.71 6.74 10.53
N ARG A 393 -30.82 6.12 10.99
CA ARG A 393 -30.99 5.81 12.41
C ARG A 393 -30.02 4.70 12.80
N GLN A 394 -28.80 5.07 13.17
CA GLN A 394 -27.94 4.19 13.93
C GLN A 394 -28.33 4.26 15.40
N THR A 395 -28.85 3.17 15.94
CA THR A 395 -29.12 3.07 17.37
C THR A 395 -27.84 2.63 18.08
N LEU A 396 -27.14 3.57 18.70
CA LEU A 396 -25.99 3.28 19.56
C LEU A 396 -26.48 2.76 20.91
N ARG A 397 -26.47 1.44 21.10
CA ARG A 397 -26.64 0.84 22.42
C ARG A 397 -25.29 0.77 23.14
N ILE A 398 -25.06 1.70 24.06
CA ILE A 398 -23.92 1.64 24.98
C ILE A 398 -24.22 0.56 26.01
N LYS A 399 -23.57 -0.60 25.88
CA LYS A 399 -23.61 -1.65 26.91
C LYS A 399 -22.45 -1.40 27.88
N GLN A 400 -22.77 -1.06 29.12
CA GLN A 400 -21.76 -0.91 30.18
C GLN A 400 -21.21 -2.30 30.52
N ILE A 401 -19.95 -2.56 30.15
CA ILE A 401 -19.26 -3.84 30.42
C ILE A 401 -18.57 -3.81 31.79
N PHE A 402 -18.28 -2.62 32.33
CA PHE A 402 -17.62 -2.43 33.63
C PHE A 402 -18.26 -1.29 34.43
N SER A 403 -18.42 -1.48 35.74
CA SER A 403 -18.95 -0.44 36.64
C SER A 403 -17.86 0.59 36.92
N VAL A 404 -18.05 1.83 36.45
CA VAL A 404 -17.09 2.93 36.64
C VAL A 404 -17.81 4.04 37.41
N LYS A 405 -17.28 4.43 38.57
CA LYS A 405 -17.78 5.59 39.33
C LYS A 405 -17.23 6.88 38.72
N ASN A 406 -18.04 7.94 38.70
CA ASN A 406 -17.69 9.31 38.24
C ASN A 406 -17.47 9.48 36.73
N LEU A 407 -18.46 9.11 35.91
CA LEU A 407 -18.47 9.41 34.48
C LEU A 407 -18.54 10.94 34.24
N LYS A 408 -17.51 11.50 33.60
CA LYS A 408 -17.59 12.83 32.99
C LYS A 408 -18.16 12.70 31.57
N PRO A 409 -18.98 13.66 31.09
CA PRO A 409 -19.42 13.68 29.70
C PRO A 409 -18.21 13.62 28.75
N ALA A 410 -18.20 12.66 27.83
CA ALA A 410 -17.17 12.55 26.80
C ALA A 410 -17.80 12.84 25.43
N VAL A 411 -17.19 13.75 24.68
CA VAL A 411 -17.59 14.01 23.29
C VAL A 411 -17.19 12.80 22.45
N VAL A 412 -18.18 12.07 21.92
CA VAL A 412 -17.96 11.00 20.95
C VAL A 412 -17.75 11.66 19.59
N LYS A 413 -16.50 11.71 19.13
CA LYS A 413 -16.18 12.09 17.74
C LYS A 413 -16.31 10.84 16.86
N VAL A 414 -17.30 10.84 15.98
CA VAL A 414 -17.45 9.82 14.93
C VAL A 414 -16.60 10.26 13.75
N TYR A 415 -15.56 9.50 13.42
CA TYR A 415 -14.75 9.71 12.24
C TYR A 415 -15.17 8.72 11.17
N ASP A 416 -15.44 9.20 9.96
CA ASP A 416 -15.43 8.36 8.77
C ASP A 416 -13.97 8.18 8.35
N TYR A 417 -13.39 7.02 8.71
CA TYR A 417 -12.00 6.69 8.41
C TYR A 417 -11.72 6.60 6.90
N TYR A 418 -12.76 6.47 6.06
CA TYR A 418 -12.63 6.12 4.65
C TYR A 418 -13.22 7.15 3.69
N GLN A 419 -13.36 8.41 4.12
CA GLN A 419 -13.96 9.44 3.27
C GLN A 419 -13.11 9.65 2.00
N THR A 420 -13.53 9.06 0.89
CA THR A 420 -12.97 9.30 -0.44
C THR A 420 -13.27 10.75 -0.80
N SER A 421 -12.22 11.51 -1.11
CA SER A 421 -12.32 12.93 -1.45
C SER A 421 -13.15 13.13 -2.73
N LYS A 422 -13.87 14.26 -2.81
CA LYS A 422 -14.67 14.70 -3.98
C LYS A 422 -13.85 15.05 -5.24
N PHE A 423 -12.54 14.81 -5.27
CA PHE A 423 -11.68 15.09 -6.41
C PHE A 423 -11.54 13.84 -7.28
N LYS A 424 -11.77 13.97 -8.60
CA LYS A 424 -11.68 12.88 -9.56
C LYS A 424 -10.43 13.06 -10.43
N LEU A 425 -9.42 12.21 -10.22
CA LEU A 425 -8.29 12.10 -11.13
C LEU A 425 -8.77 11.46 -12.44
N LEU A 426 -8.61 12.16 -13.57
CA LEU A 426 -9.03 11.65 -14.88
C LEU A 426 -7.98 10.73 -15.50
N SER A 427 -6.71 11.15 -15.44
CA SER A 427 -5.61 10.38 -16.03
C SER A 427 -4.25 10.69 -15.39
N THR A 428 -3.45 9.64 -15.21
CA THR A 428 -2.03 9.70 -14.83
C THR A 428 -1.20 8.98 -15.89
N TYR A 429 -0.09 9.59 -16.29
CA TYR A 429 0.91 9.05 -17.21
C TYR A 429 2.27 9.09 -16.53
N LEU A 430 2.98 7.95 -16.49
CA LEU A 430 4.34 7.86 -15.95
C LEU A 430 5.31 7.60 -17.09
N TYR A 431 6.25 8.51 -17.29
CA TYR A 431 7.32 8.38 -18.27
C TYR A 431 8.63 8.09 -17.55
N THR A 432 9.14 6.87 -17.71
CA THR A 432 10.43 6.46 -17.16
C THR A 432 11.47 6.52 -18.27
N PHE A 433 12.50 7.33 -18.08
CA PHE A 433 13.67 7.38 -18.96
C PHE A 433 14.83 6.71 -18.23
N LYS A 434 15.70 6.02 -18.96
CA LYS A 434 16.95 5.49 -18.40
C LYS A 434 18.09 5.96 -19.28
N SER A 435 19.10 6.58 -18.67
CA SER A 435 20.38 6.82 -19.35
C SER A 435 20.98 5.47 -19.73
N TYR A 436 21.44 5.38 -20.97
CA TYR A 436 22.30 4.29 -21.43
C TYR A 436 23.62 4.29 -20.67
#